data_AF-A0AA91I9E3-F1
#
_entry.id   AF-A0AA91I9E3-F1
#
_cell.length_a   1.000
_cell.length_b   1.000
_cell.length_c   1.000
_cell.angle_alpha   90.00
_cell.angle_beta   90.00
_cell.angle_gamma   90.00
#
_symmetry.space_group_name_H-M   'P 1'
#
loop_
_entity.id
_entity.type
_entity.pdbx_description
1 polymer ?
#
loop_
_entity_poly.entity_id
_entity_poly.type
_entity_poly.pdbx_seq_one_letter_code
_entity_poly.pdbx_strand_id
1 'polypeptide(L)'
;MSSSLTTTPGLVHPLMQWFDLALKTNEMLLSSGSVIRMRTERIAKAGLAPSPADLAEFQLMGHEKLAAASESGIAMAKQWHSSHLSLASRVLQQWVQSTTAFFSLAGSVTPAQAAVHGDALVQSAAGTVSAASELSDMAVHIAREGLEPIRAAATSNARRLAELESSPD
;
A
#
# COMPACT_ATOMS: atom_id res chain seq x y z
N MET A 1 4.52 41.28 -10.52
CA MET A 1 5.35 40.07 -10.39
C MET A 1 4.56 39.10 -9.51
N SER A 2 3.79 38.19 -10.11
CA SER A 2 3.03 37.19 -9.37
C SER A 2 3.90 35.96 -9.17
N SER A 3 4.26 35.67 -7.93
CA SER A 3 4.89 34.41 -7.54
C SER A 3 3.84 33.30 -7.56
N SER A 4 3.85 32.49 -8.62
CA SER A 4 3.10 31.23 -8.63
C SER A 4 3.74 30.28 -7.61
N LEU A 5 2.97 29.94 -6.57
CA LEU A 5 3.27 28.84 -5.67
C LEU A 5 3.18 27.54 -6.49
N THR A 6 4.32 27.09 -7.02
CA THR A 6 4.41 25.78 -7.65
C THR A 6 4.26 24.72 -6.56
N THR A 7 3.06 24.19 -6.40
CA THR A 7 2.79 23.02 -5.56
C THR A 7 3.73 21.89 -5.98
N THR A 8 4.65 21.49 -5.10
CA THR A 8 5.62 20.43 -5.34
C THR A 8 4.87 19.11 -5.56
N PRO A 9 4.84 18.52 -6.77
CA PRO A 9 4.04 17.33 -7.07
C PRO A 9 4.43 16.11 -6.23
N GLY A 10 5.67 16.06 -5.75
CA GLY A 10 6.26 14.91 -5.06
C GLY A 10 5.71 14.60 -3.66
N LEU A 11 5.12 15.56 -2.94
CA LEU A 11 4.57 15.31 -1.60
C LEU A 11 3.07 14.97 -1.61
N VAL A 12 2.36 15.38 -2.66
CA VAL A 12 0.91 15.12 -2.79
C VAL A 12 0.66 13.66 -3.18
N HIS A 13 1.56 13.07 -3.97
CA HIS A 13 1.40 11.71 -4.47
C HIS A 13 1.41 10.63 -3.36
N PRO A 14 2.38 10.60 -2.42
CA PRO A 14 2.39 9.59 -1.37
C PRO A 14 1.20 9.71 -0.41
N LEU A 15 0.81 10.93 -0.05
CA LEU A 15 -0.33 11.18 0.84
C LEU A 15 -1.65 10.68 0.22
N MET A 16 -1.84 10.90 -1.09
CA MET A 16 -3.02 10.39 -1.80
C MET A 16 -3.06 8.86 -1.85
N GLN A 17 -1.91 8.19 -2.03
CA GLN A 17 -1.85 6.73 -2.01
C GLN A 17 -2.20 6.15 -0.63
N TRP A 18 -1.69 6.76 0.43
CA TRP A 18 -2.04 6.40 1.82
C TRP A 18 -3.53 6.61 2.10
N PHE A 19 -4.10 7.72 1.62
CA PHE A 19 -5.53 7.99 1.78
C PHE A 19 -6.40 6.96 1.07
N ASP A 20 -6.08 6.59 -0.18
CA ASP A 20 -6.80 5.55 -0.92
C ASP A 20 -6.68 4.18 -0.23
N LEU A 21 -5.51 3.82 0.30
CA LEU A 21 -5.34 2.60 1.09
C LEU A 21 -6.23 2.62 2.34
N ALA A 22 -6.30 3.76 3.04
CA ALA A 22 -7.15 3.92 4.21
C ALA A 22 -8.64 3.78 3.86
N LEU A 23 -9.09 4.36 2.75
CA LEU A 23 -10.46 4.19 2.26
C LEU A 23 -10.79 2.73 1.98
N LYS A 24 -9.93 2.02 1.25
CA LYS A 24 -10.12 0.59 0.94
C LYS A 24 -10.13 -0.29 2.19
N THR A 25 -9.30 0.06 3.17
CA THR A 25 -9.30 -0.60 4.48
C THR A 25 -10.62 -0.35 5.21
N ASN A 26 -11.14 0.88 5.17
CA ASN A 26 -12.42 1.22 5.79
C ASN A 26 -13.60 0.47 5.12
N GLU A 27 -13.64 0.39 3.79
CA GLU A 27 -14.65 -0.40 3.06
C GLU A 27 -14.64 -1.88 3.45
N MET A 28 -13.44 -2.47 3.58
CA MET A 28 -13.28 -3.83 4.08
C MET A 28 -13.79 -3.98 5.52
N LEU A 29 -13.49 -3.04 6.41
CA LEU A 29 -13.94 -3.07 7.79
C LEU A 29 -15.46 -3.00 7.90
N LEU A 30 -16.11 -2.18 7.07
CA LEU A 30 -17.57 -2.15 6.97
C LEU A 30 -18.14 -3.50 6.51
N SER A 31 -17.53 -4.11 5.48
CA SER A 31 -17.92 -5.45 5.01
C SER A 31 -17.77 -6.50 6.10
N SER A 32 -16.65 -6.45 6.85
CA SER A 32 -16.38 -7.35 7.97
C SER A 32 -17.38 -7.16 9.11
N GLY A 33 -17.78 -5.91 9.39
CA GLY A 33 -18.82 -5.57 10.35
C GLY A 33 -20.17 -6.20 10.00
N SER A 34 -20.55 -6.18 8.71
CA SER A 34 -21.77 -6.85 8.24
C SER A 34 -21.75 -8.37 8.51
N VAL A 35 -20.63 -9.03 8.19
CA VAL A 35 -20.43 -10.46 8.46
C VAL A 35 -20.55 -10.78 9.95
N ILE A 36 -19.94 -9.95 10.81
CA ILE A 36 -19.99 -10.13 12.28
C ILE A 36 -21.44 -9.96 12.77
N ARG A 37 -22.09 -8.84 12.42
CA ARG A 37 -23.47 -8.54 12.81
C ARG A 37 -24.39 -9.72 12.50
N MET A 38 -24.36 -10.17 11.25
CA MET A 38 -25.29 -11.21 10.82
C MET A 38 -25.00 -12.56 11.50
N ARG A 39 -23.72 -12.90 11.77
CA ARG A 39 -23.39 -14.08 12.59
C ARG A 39 -23.92 -13.95 14.02
N THR A 40 -23.76 -12.77 14.63
CA THR A 40 -24.29 -12.49 15.97
C THR A 40 -25.81 -12.61 16.00
N GLU A 41 -26.51 -12.12 14.98
CA GLU A 41 -27.97 -12.25 14.86
C GLU A 41 -28.41 -13.71 14.68
N ARG A 42 -27.71 -14.51 13.86
CA ARG A 42 -28.01 -15.95 13.74
C ARG A 42 -27.78 -16.69 15.04
N ILE A 43 -26.70 -16.40 15.77
CA ILE A 43 -26.44 -16.95 17.11
C ILE A 43 -27.53 -16.53 18.09
N ALA A 44 -28.00 -15.28 18.03
CA ALA A 44 -29.09 -14.81 18.89
C ALA A 44 -30.42 -15.53 18.58
N LYS A 45 -30.70 -15.84 17.31
CA LYS A 45 -31.93 -16.54 16.87
C LYS A 45 -31.89 -18.06 17.12
N ALA A 46 -30.78 -18.73 16.79
CA ALA A 46 -30.64 -20.18 16.85
C ALA A 46 -29.93 -20.71 18.12
N GLY A 47 -29.36 -19.81 18.94
CA GLY A 47 -28.54 -20.18 20.09
C GLY A 47 -27.16 -20.69 19.69
N LEU A 48 -26.51 -21.45 20.59
CA LEU A 48 -25.19 -22.06 20.34
C LEU A 48 -25.24 -23.29 19.40
N ALA A 49 -26.40 -23.59 18.82
CA ALA A 49 -26.61 -24.70 17.90
C ALA A 49 -26.81 -24.15 16.46
N PRO A 50 -25.72 -23.88 15.72
CA PRO A 50 -25.81 -23.42 14.33
C PRO A 50 -26.50 -24.46 13.44
N SER A 51 -27.21 -23.99 12.41
CA SER A 51 -27.83 -24.89 11.43
C SER A 51 -26.76 -25.59 10.57
N PRO A 52 -27.09 -26.70 9.89
CA PRO A 52 -26.17 -27.33 8.93
C PRO A 52 -25.69 -26.39 7.83
N ALA A 53 -26.56 -25.48 7.36
CA ALA A 53 -26.22 -24.47 6.36
C ALA A 53 -25.24 -23.43 6.93
N ASP A 54 -25.43 -22.99 8.17
CA ASP A 54 -24.49 -22.08 8.85
C ASP A 54 -23.12 -22.73 9.02
N LEU A 55 -23.08 -24.01 9.41
CA LEU A 55 -21.82 -24.76 9.56
C LEU A 55 -21.05 -24.87 8.24
N ALA A 56 -21.74 -25.20 7.15
CA ALA A 56 -21.13 -25.25 5.82
C ALA A 56 -20.57 -23.88 5.41
N GLU A 57 -21.32 -22.82 5.64
CA GLU A 57 -20.93 -21.44 5.33
C GLU A 57 -19.75 -20.97 6.22
N PHE A 58 -19.72 -21.35 7.49
CA PHE A 58 -18.57 -21.10 8.38
C PHE A 58 -17.31 -21.81 7.92
N GLN A 59 -17.42 -23.08 7.50
CA GLN A 59 -16.30 -23.85 6.97
C GLN A 59 -15.79 -23.22 5.67
N LEU A 60 -16.67 -22.86 4.74
CA LEU A 60 -16.30 -22.16 3.50
C LEU A 60 -15.52 -20.88 3.79
N MET A 61 -16.07 -20.00 4.63
CA MET A 61 -15.40 -18.75 5.02
C MET A 61 -14.06 -18.98 5.74
N GLY A 62 -13.93 -20.06 6.50
CA GLY A 62 -12.66 -20.44 7.12
C GLY A 62 -11.57 -20.71 6.08
N HIS A 63 -11.90 -21.51 5.06
CA HIS A 63 -10.98 -21.80 3.95
C HIS A 63 -10.64 -20.53 3.17
N GLU A 64 -11.63 -19.70 2.86
CA GLU A 64 -11.43 -18.43 2.14
C GLU A 64 -10.48 -17.48 2.91
N LYS A 65 -10.62 -17.38 4.25
CA LYS A 65 -9.72 -16.56 5.08
C LYS A 65 -8.28 -17.08 5.08
N LEU A 66 -8.09 -18.40 5.14
CA LEU A 66 -6.77 -19.00 5.10
C LEU A 66 -6.11 -18.83 3.73
N ALA A 67 -6.89 -19.03 2.65
CA ALA A 67 -6.44 -18.80 1.28
C ALA A 67 -6.04 -17.33 1.08
N ALA A 68 -6.91 -16.39 1.45
CA ALA A 68 -6.64 -14.95 1.35
C ALA A 68 -5.42 -14.53 2.17
N ALA A 69 -5.20 -15.09 3.36
CA ALA A 69 -4.01 -14.82 4.17
C ALA A 69 -2.72 -15.33 3.48
N SER A 70 -2.77 -16.51 2.88
CA SER A 70 -1.65 -17.07 2.10
C SER A 70 -1.36 -16.23 0.86
N GLU A 71 -2.39 -15.90 0.07
CA GLU A 71 -2.29 -15.07 -1.12
C GLU A 71 -1.76 -13.67 -0.78
N SER A 72 -2.24 -13.08 0.31
CA SER A 72 -1.76 -11.81 0.86
C SER A 72 -0.26 -11.87 1.15
N GLY A 73 0.19 -12.89 1.89
CA GLY A 73 1.61 -13.07 2.21
C GLY A 73 2.48 -13.24 0.96
N ILE A 74 2.02 -14.02 -0.02
CA ILE A 74 2.70 -14.21 -1.30
C ILE A 74 2.75 -12.90 -2.10
N ALA A 75 1.66 -12.14 -2.15
CA ALA A 75 1.59 -10.86 -2.85
C ALA A 75 2.55 -9.83 -2.23
N MET A 76 2.55 -9.72 -0.90
CA MET A 76 3.50 -8.88 -0.17
C MET A 76 4.95 -9.30 -0.44
N ALA A 77 5.26 -10.60 -0.40
CA ALA A 77 6.60 -11.10 -0.66
C ALA A 77 7.07 -10.81 -2.10
N LYS A 78 6.19 -11.00 -3.09
CA LYS A 78 6.47 -10.68 -4.49
C LYS A 78 6.76 -9.18 -4.66
N GLN A 79 5.90 -8.33 -4.10
CA GLN A 79 6.04 -6.88 -4.20
C GLN A 79 7.28 -6.37 -3.46
N TRP A 80 7.58 -6.92 -2.27
CA TRP A 80 8.81 -6.61 -1.55
C TRP A 80 10.05 -6.97 -2.37
N HIS A 81 10.08 -8.18 -2.94
CA HIS A 81 11.24 -8.65 -3.70
C HIS A 81 11.49 -7.81 -4.96
N SER A 82 10.44 -7.50 -5.72
CA SER A 82 10.56 -6.64 -6.91
C SER A 82 11.03 -5.23 -6.55
N SER A 83 10.54 -4.69 -5.43
CA SER A 83 10.86 -3.33 -4.97
C SER A 83 12.25 -3.21 -4.33
N HIS A 84 12.77 -4.27 -3.70
CA HIS A 84 14.09 -4.24 -3.06
C HIS A 84 15.23 -4.10 -4.08
N LEU A 85 15.15 -4.81 -5.22
CA LEU A 85 16.16 -4.73 -6.27
C LEU A 85 16.15 -3.35 -6.97
N SER A 86 14.96 -2.80 -7.22
CA SER A 86 14.82 -1.47 -7.85
C SER A 86 15.30 -0.36 -6.91
N LEU A 87 14.98 -0.43 -5.61
CA LEU A 87 15.47 0.52 -4.63
C LEU A 87 17.00 0.48 -4.50
N ALA A 88 17.59 -0.71 -4.37
CA ALA A 88 19.04 -0.85 -4.18
C ALA A 88 19.81 -0.24 -5.37
N SER A 89 19.37 -0.50 -6.60
CA SER A 89 20.00 0.08 -7.79
C SER A 89 19.87 1.62 -7.83
N ARG A 90 18.73 2.18 -7.46
CA ARG A 90 18.49 3.63 -7.42
C ARG A 90 19.29 4.32 -6.33
N VAL A 91 19.36 3.74 -5.12
CA VAL A 91 20.18 4.25 -4.02
C VAL A 91 21.65 4.26 -4.42
N LEU A 92 22.13 3.19 -5.05
CA LEU A 92 23.50 3.12 -5.55
C LEU A 92 23.78 4.19 -6.61
N GLN A 93 22.88 4.36 -7.58
CA GLN A 93 22.98 5.42 -8.60
C GLN A 93 23.03 6.81 -7.96
N GLN A 94 22.11 7.10 -7.03
CA GLN A 94 22.06 8.38 -6.33
C GLN A 94 23.32 8.62 -5.50
N TRP A 95 23.85 7.59 -4.84
CA TRP A 95 25.09 7.69 -4.07
C TRP A 95 26.30 8.01 -4.96
N VAL A 96 26.41 7.34 -6.11
CA VAL A 96 27.46 7.64 -7.11
C VAL A 96 27.32 9.05 -7.65
N GLN A 97 26.10 9.48 -8.01
CA GLN A 97 25.84 10.83 -8.52
C GLN A 97 26.15 11.92 -7.49
N SER A 98 25.74 11.73 -6.24
CA SER A 98 26.00 12.68 -5.15
C SER A 98 27.49 12.84 -4.87
N THR A 99 28.20 11.69 -4.80
CA THR A 99 29.65 11.66 -4.57
C THR A 99 30.40 12.33 -5.74
N THR A 100 29.99 12.06 -6.98
CA THR A 100 30.57 12.67 -8.18
C THR A 100 30.35 14.18 -8.18
N ALA A 101 29.12 14.65 -7.94
CA ALA A 101 28.81 16.08 -7.90
C ALA A 101 29.61 16.81 -6.81
N PHE A 102 29.76 16.19 -5.64
CA PHE A 102 30.56 16.72 -4.55
C PHE A 102 32.04 16.85 -4.93
N PHE A 103 32.66 15.78 -5.46
CA PHE A 103 34.07 15.83 -5.85
C PHE A 103 34.33 16.78 -7.01
N SER A 104 33.43 16.86 -7.99
CA SER A 104 33.50 17.85 -9.07
C SER A 104 33.50 19.27 -8.53
N LEU A 105 32.61 19.58 -7.58
CA LEU A 105 32.59 20.89 -6.93
C LEU A 105 33.89 21.15 -6.17
N ALA A 106 34.35 20.21 -5.34
CA ALA A 106 35.59 20.34 -4.56
C ALA A 106 36.84 20.51 -5.44
N GLY A 107 36.86 19.88 -6.61
CA GLY A 107 37.94 19.99 -7.60
C GLY A 107 37.85 21.21 -8.53
N SER A 108 36.87 22.10 -8.34
CA SER A 108 36.70 23.28 -9.20
C SER A 108 37.81 24.29 -8.98
N VAL A 109 38.47 24.71 -10.06
CA VAL A 109 39.60 25.66 -10.00
C VAL A 109 39.22 27.06 -10.50
N THR A 110 38.00 27.23 -11.01
CA THR A 110 37.46 28.52 -11.46
C THR A 110 36.06 28.77 -10.90
N PRO A 111 35.64 30.05 -10.74
CA PRO A 111 34.28 30.38 -10.32
C PRO A 111 33.19 29.82 -11.24
N ALA A 112 33.44 29.78 -12.56
CA ALA A 112 32.48 29.23 -13.53
C ALA A 112 32.28 27.71 -13.35
N GLN A 113 33.36 26.96 -13.09
CA GLN A 113 33.27 25.53 -12.77
C GLN A 113 32.53 25.29 -11.45
N ALA A 114 32.83 26.09 -10.43
CA ALA A 114 32.18 25.98 -9.12
C ALA A 114 30.67 26.25 -9.22
N ALA A 115 30.23 27.19 -10.05
CA ALA A 115 28.81 27.45 -10.29
C ALA A 115 28.10 26.24 -10.91
N VAL A 116 28.67 25.68 -12.00
CA VAL A 116 28.09 24.52 -12.70
C VAL A 116 28.05 23.28 -11.79
N HIS A 117 29.13 23.00 -11.06
CA HIS A 117 29.18 21.84 -10.18
C HIS A 117 28.35 22.03 -8.91
N GLY A 118 28.17 23.29 -8.46
CA GLY A 118 27.29 23.64 -7.36
C GLY A 118 25.83 23.36 -7.68
N ASP A 119 25.38 23.74 -8.88
CA ASP A 119 24.03 23.42 -9.37
C ASP A 119 23.80 21.90 -9.44
N ALA A 120 24.79 21.15 -9.95
CA ALA A 120 24.73 19.69 -10.00
C ALA A 120 24.62 19.05 -8.60
N LEU A 121 25.31 19.61 -7.60
CA LEU A 121 25.22 19.14 -6.21
C LEU A 121 23.84 19.46 -5.59
N VAL A 122 23.30 20.65 -5.83
CA VAL A 122 21.94 21.03 -5.38
C VAL A 122 20.89 20.12 -6.01
N GLN A 123 21.03 19.83 -7.31
CA GLN A 123 20.12 18.93 -8.02
C GLN A 123 20.23 17.49 -7.49
N SER A 124 21.43 17.04 -7.15
CA SER A 124 21.64 15.75 -6.49
C SER A 124 20.96 15.71 -5.11
N ALA A 125 21.06 16.77 -4.31
CA ALA A 125 20.37 16.85 -3.01
C ALA A 125 18.84 16.75 -3.14
N ALA A 126 18.26 17.36 -4.18
CA ALA A 126 16.83 17.21 -4.50
C ALA A 126 16.47 15.76 -4.88
N GLY A 127 17.36 15.04 -5.56
CA GLY A 127 17.20 13.62 -5.88
C GLY A 127 17.10 12.70 -4.65
N THR A 128 17.75 13.06 -3.54
CA THR A 128 17.66 12.31 -2.27
C THR A 128 16.26 12.35 -1.65
N VAL A 129 15.56 13.49 -1.76
CA VAL A 129 14.16 13.61 -1.30
C VAL A 129 13.25 12.70 -2.11
N SER A 130 13.46 12.64 -3.42
CA SER A 130 12.71 11.73 -4.31
C SER A 130 12.97 10.26 -3.99
N ALA A 131 14.21 9.89 -3.63
CA ALA A 131 14.53 8.52 -3.20
C ALA A 131 13.81 8.15 -1.88
N ALA A 132 13.63 9.11 -0.97
CA ALA A 132 12.86 8.89 0.26
C ALA A 132 11.35 8.74 0.00
N SER A 133 10.76 9.48 -0.95
CA SER A 133 9.35 9.27 -1.32
C SER A 133 9.10 7.92 -1.98
N GLU A 134 10.05 7.41 -2.77
CA GLU A 134 9.97 6.08 -3.39
C GLU A 134 9.89 4.95 -2.34
N LEU A 135 10.59 5.09 -1.19
CA LEU A 135 10.46 4.16 -0.07
C LEU A 135 9.03 4.14 0.50
N SER A 136 8.41 5.32 0.64
CA SER A 136 7.02 5.43 1.11
C SER A 136 6.06 4.80 0.10
N ASP A 137 6.25 5.08 -1.20
CA ASP A 137 5.41 4.52 -2.26
C ASP A 137 5.51 2.99 -2.29
N MET A 138 6.74 2.43 -2.17
CA MET A 138 6.94 0.99 -2.04
C MET A 138 6.17 0.38 -0.86
N ALA A 139 6.21 1.04 0.31
CA ALA A 139 5.48 0.57 1.49
C ALA A 139 3.96 0.56 1.25
N VAL A 140 3.42 1.59 0.59
CA VAL A 140 1.99 1.62 0.24
C VAL A 140 1.65 0.53 -0.76
N HIS A 141 2.48 0.29 -1.77
CA HIS A 141 2.26 -0.79 -2.74
C HIS A 141 2.27 -2.17 -2.08
N ILE A 142 3.22 -2.45 -1.19
CA ILE A 142 3.24 -3.72 -0.45
C ILE A 142 1.97 -3.89 0.38
N ALA A 143 1.57 -2.85 1.11
CA ALA A 143 0.35 -2.89 1.92
C ALA A 143 -0.91 -3.07 1.07
N ARG A 144 -0.98 -2.41 -0.09
CA ARG A 144 -2.08 -2.52 -1.05
C ARG A 144 -2.20 -3.94 -1.63
N GLU A 145 -1.10 -4.48 -2.14
CA GLU A 145 -1.05 -5.85 -2.70
C GLU A 145 -1.38 -6.90 -1.64
N GLY A 146 -0.92 -6.70 -0.40
CA GLY A 146 -1.27 -7.57 0.73
C GLY A 146 -2.73 -7.47 1.15
N LEU A 147 -3.33 -6.27 1.11
CA LEU A 147 -4.71 -6.07 1.54
C LEU A 147 -5.73 -6.65 0.57
N GLU A 148 -5.42 -6.67 -0.73
CA GLU A 148 -6.41 -6.98 -1.76
C GLU A 148 -7.08 -8.36 -1.61
N PRO A 149 -6.36 -9.47 -1.38
CA PRO A 149 -6.99 -10.79 -1.17
C PRO A 149 -7.92 -10.80 0.05
N ILE A 150 -7.52 -10.14 1.13
CA ILE A 150 -8.31 -10.06 2.38
C ILE A 150 -9.59 -9.25 2.15
N ARG A 151 -9.48 -8.12 1.47
CA ARG A 151 -10.62 -7.25 1.11
C ARG A 151 -11.59 -7.98 0.21
N ALA A 152 -11.09 -8.69 -0.81
CA ALA A 152 -11.91 -9.46 -1.73
C ALA A 152 -12.70 -10.55 -0.99
N ALA A 153 -12.05 -11.32 -0.12
CA ALA A 153 -12.71 -12.34 0.69
C ALA A 153 -13.76 -11.74 1.65
N ALA A 154 -13.44 -10.65 2.34
CA ALA A 154 -14.37 -9.97 3.25
C ALA A 154 -15.62 -9.45 2.51
N THR A 155 -15.43 -8.86 1.33
CA THR A 155 -16.52 -8.31 0.51
C THR A 155 -17.38 -9.41 -0.09
N SER A 156 -16.77 -10.48 -0.59
CA SER A 156 -17.46 -11.66 -1.12
C SER A 156 -18.35 -12.29 -0.05
N ASN A 157 -17.80 -12.48 1.16
CA ASN A 157 -18.54 -13.01 2.31
C ASN A 157 -19.72 -12.11 2.66
N ALA A 158 -19.50 -10.80 2.79
CA ALA A 158 -20.58 -9.86 3.10
C ALA A 158 -21.72 -9.93 2.08
N ARG A 159 -21.41 -10.06 0.78
CA ARG A 159 -22.40 -10.18 -0.29
C ARG A 159 -23.20 -11.48 -0.20
N ARG A 160 -22.51 -12.63 -0.14
CA ARG A 160 -23.15 -13.96 -0.07
C ARG A 160 -24.04 -14.10 1.15
N LEU A 161 -23.59 -13.56 2.29
CA LEU A 161 -24.35 -13.57 3.52
C LEU A 161 -25.61 -12.68 3.45
N ALA A 162 -25.54 -11.53 2.77
CA ALA A 162 -26.72 -10.69 2.53
C ALA A 162 -27.74 -11.38 1.59
N GLU A 163 -27.26 -12.11 0.58
CA GLU A 163 -28.14 -12.91 -0.30
C GLU A 163 -28.89 -13.99 0.49
N LEU A 164 -28.22 -14.69 1.40
CA LEU A 164 -28.84 -15.67 2.29
C LEU A 164 -29.87 -15.07 3.26
N GLU A 165 -29.72 -13.80 3.64
CA GLU A 165 -30.71 -13.08 4.46
C GLU A 165 -31.98 -12.75 3.65
N SER A 166 -31.83 -12.51 2.34
CA SER A 166 -32.92 -12.11 1.44
C SER A 166 -33.75 -13.27 0.86
N SER A 167 -33.23 -14.50 0.91
CA SER A 167 -33.95 -15.73 0.50
C SER A 167 -34.28 -16.57 1.74
N PRO A 168 -35.38 -16.28 2.44
CA PRO A 168 -35.84 -17.15 3.53
C PRO A 168 -36.41 -18.44 2.94
N ASP A 169 -35.82 -19.57 3.32
CA ASP A 169 -36.46 -20.89 3.23
C ASP A 169 -37.70 -20.95 4.15
#